data_AF-A0A3C0BF22-F1
#
_entry.id   AF-A0A3C0BF22-F1
#
_cell.length_a   1.000
_cell.length_b   1.000
_cell.length_c   1.000
_cell.angle_alpha   90.00
_cell.angle_beta   90.00
_cell.angle_gamma   90.00
#
_symmetry.space_group_name_H-M   'P 1'
#
loop_
_entity.id
_entity.type
_entity.pdbx_description
1 polymer ?
#
loop_
_entity_poly.entity_id
_entity_poly.type
_entity_poly.pdbx_seq_one_letter_code
_entity_poly.pdbx_strand_id
1 'polypeptide(L)'
;MKKNNIYSIWFAVPALSLFTIFFIVPMFISFFFSLTVWNLKSFTFCGLDNFKLFFTEHSMNLSVRNTLVYAFVTCSVKLILSFFIAILLSSSLKTKNILRAVVFFPTLVSTIAVGITFSALMHPTKGLFNMILQSLGMTPVDWLGNTKLALFSVAFTDIWKGVGIATVIFLSGIQSISRDYYEAAVIDGANYVQRICFITVPLSKPARNSIIILALIGGLKSFDLIWTMT
;
A
#
# COMPACT_ATOMS: atom_id res chain seq x y z
N MET A 1 -43.12 14.31 -12.55
CA MET A 1 -42.70 13.04 -11.92
C MET A 1 -41.59 13.33 -10.92
N LYS A 2 -41.90 13.52 -9.64
CA LYS A 2 -40.90 13.66 -8.58
C LYS A 2 -40.32 12.28 -8.29
N LYS A 3 -39.03 12.07 -8.55
CA LYS A 3 -38.30 10.84 -8.19
C LYS A 3 -38.36 10.69 -6.67
N ASN A 4 -39.13 9.72 -6.18
CA ASN A 4 -39.06 9.27 -4.81
C ASN A 4 -37.65 8.70 -4.58
N ASN A 5 -36.85 9.36 -3.75
CA ASN A 5 -35.62 8.78 -3.23
C ASN A 5 -36.04 7.60 -2.35
N ILE A 6 -35.78 6.38 -2.81
CA ILE A 6 -36.23 5.11 -2.19
C ILE A 6 -35.60 4.89 -0.79
N TYR A 7 -34.61 5.69 -0.41
CA TYR A 7 -33.99 5.67 0.92
C TYR A 7 -34.04 7.05 1.56
N SER A 8 -34.67 7.13 2.72
CA SER A 8 -34.73 8.35 3.53
C SER A 8 -33.35 8.66 4.12
N ILE A 9 -32.91 9.92 4.03
CA ILE A 9 -31.59 10.39 4.54
C ILE A 9 -31.37 10.03 6.01
N TRP A 10 -32.47 9.82 6.76
CA TRP A 10 -32.50 9.39 8.15
C TRP A 10 -31.75 8.07 8.42
N PHE A 11 -31.67 7.15 7.44
CA PHE A 11 -30.90 5.92 7.59
C PHE A 11 -29.38 6.16 7.65
N ALA A 12 -28.90 7.27 7.09
CA ALA A 12 -27.49 7.63 7.16
C ALA A 12 -27.11 8.29 8.49
N VAL A 13 -28.10 8.75 9.28
CA VAL A 13 -27.85 9.55 10.50
C VAL A 13 -26.99 8.81 11.52
N PRO A 14 -27.23 7.53 11.89
CA PRO A 14 -26.38 6.83 12.86
C PRO A 14 -24.93 6.65 12.39
N ALA A 15 -24.75 6.36 11.10
CA ALA A 15 -23.42 6.23 10.51
C ALA A 15 -22.68 7.58 10.46
N LEU A 16 -23.37 8.64 10.04
CA LEU A 16 -22.83 10.00 9.99
C LEU A 16 -22.54 10.55 11.39
N SER A 17 -23.35 10.25 12.39
CA SER A 17 -23.10 10.68 13.76
C SER A 17 -21.85 10.01 14.32
N LEU A 18 -21.68 8.69 14.14
CA LEU A 18 -20.47 7.99 14.55
C LEU A 18 -19.24 8.51 13.81
N PHE A 19 -19.34 8.69 12.50
CA PHE A 19 -18.25 9.25 11.70
C PHE A 19 -17.87 10.67 12.18
N THR A 20 -18.85 11.51 12.47
CA THR A 20 -18.60 12.87 12.95
C THR A 20 -17.92 12.87 14.31
N ILE A 21 -18.44 12.09 15.27
CA ILE A 21 -17.92 12.04 16.64
C ILE A 21 -16.51 11.45 16.69
N PHE A 22 -16.23 10.39 15.94
CA PHE A 22 -14.96 9.66 16.04
C PHE A 22 -13.90 10.07 15.02
N PHE A 23 -14.25 10.77 13.95
CA PHE A 23 -13.27 11.22 12.93
C PHE A 23 -13.25 12.73 12.78
N ILE A 24 -14.40 13.37 12.52
CA ILE A 24 -14.44 14.81 12.23
C ILE A 24 -14.08 15.65 13.46
N VAL A 25 -14.66 15.33 14.62
CA VAL A 25 -14.38 16.07 15.87
C VAL A 25 -12.90 15.93 16.27
N PRO A 26 -12.29 14.73 16.37
CA PRO A 26 -10.86 14.59 16.65
C PRO A 26 -9.96 15.25 15.61
N MET A 27 -10.36 15.33 14.34
CA MET A 27 -9.62 16.04 13.31
C MET A 27 -9.52 17.55 13.63
N PHE A 28 -10.63 18.20 13.97
CA PHE A 28 -10.63 19.62 14.34
C PHE A 28 -9.88 19.86 15.66
N ILE A 29 -10.02 18.97 16.64
CA ILE A 29 -9.26 19.03 17.89
C ILE A 29 -7.76 18.91 17.62
N SER A 30 -7.35 17.97 16.78
CA SER A 30 -5.94 17.79 16.39
C SER A 30 -5.39 19.01 15.64
N PHE A 31 -6.21 19.61 14.79
CA PHE A 31 -5.86 20.86 14.10
C PHE A 31 -5.67 22.01 15.10
N PHE A 32 -6.56 22.17 16.08
CA PHE A 32 -6.39 23.16 17.14
C PHE A 32 -5.09 22.93 17.92
N PHE A 33 -4.83 21.69 18.35
CA PHE A 33 -3.61 21.37 19.09
C PHE A 33 -2.33 21.57 18.27
N SER A 34 -2.39 21.44 16.94
CA SER A 34 -1.24 21.74 16.07
C SER A 34 -0.79 23.21 16.14
N LEU A 35 -1.68 24.12 16.56
CA LEU A 35 -1.41 25.56 16.76
C LEU A 35 -1.02 25.91 18.21
N THR A 36 -0.80 24.90 19.05
CA THR A 36 -0.49 25.06 20.47
C THR A 36 0.74 24.26 20.85
N VAL A 37 1.45 24.71 21.88
CA VAL A 37 2.37 23.88 22.65
C VAL A 37 1.59 23.37 23.86
N TRP A 38 1.46 22.06 24.00
CA TRP A 38 0.58 21.47 25.01
C TRP A 38 1.26 20.30 25.75
N ASN A 39 0.83 20.11 26.99
CA ASN A 39 1.12 18.95 27.81
C ASN A 39 -0.17 18.48 28.51
N LEU A 40 -0.11 17.45 29.35
CA LEU A 40 -1.29 16.90 30.03
C LEU A 40 -2.03 17.88 30.97
N LYS A 41 -1.42 19.01 31.35
CA LYS A 41 -1.95 19.95 32.35
C LYS A 41 -2.30 21.33 31.78
N SER A 42 -1.69 21.72 30.67
CA SER A 42 -1.78 23.09 30.14
C SER A 42 -1.49 23.12 28.64
N PHE A 43 -2.06 24.10 27.95
CA PHE A 43 -1.71 24.42 26.57
C PHE A 43 -1.47 25.93 26.44
N THR A 44 -0.52 26.31 25.59
CA THR A 44 -0.22 27.69 25.22
C THR A 44 -0.34 27.83 23.71
N PHE A 45 -1.12 28.80 23.24
CA PHE A 45 -1.27 29.05 21.82
C PHE A 45 0.02 29.67 21.24
N CYS A 46 0.62 29.01 20.25
CA CYS A 46 1.84 29.44 19.57
C CYS A 46 1.61 29.77 18.09
N GLY A 47 0.35 29.77 17.63
CA GLY A 47 0.02 30.07 16.23
C GLY A 47 0.67 29.09 15.27
N LEU A 48 1.48 29.60 14.32
CA LEU A 48 2.11 28.79 13.27
C LEU A 48 3.56 28.38 13.58
N ASP A 49 4.06 28.65 14.79
CA ASP A 49 5.46 28.38 15.15
C ASP A 49 5.83 26.90 15.03
N ASN A 50 4.91 25.99 15.38
CA ASN A 50 5.09 24.55 15.20
C ASN A 50 5.30 24.16 13.73
N PHE A 51 4.57 24.79 12.81
CA PHE A 51 4.73 24.54 11.37
C PHE A 51 6.06 25.10 10.86
N LYS A 52 6.45 26.29 11.31
CA LYS A 52 7.75 26.87 10.95
C LYS A 52 8.88 25.95 11.40
N LEU A 53 8.86 25.51 12.67
CA LEU A 53 9.81 24.54 13.21
C LEU A 53 9.86 23.26 12.36
N PHE A 54 8.68 22.72 12.01
CA PHE A 54 8.58 21.51 11.22
C PHE A 54 9.27 21.59 9.86
N PHE A 55 9.12 22.72 9.15
CA PHE A 55 9.73 22.89 7.84
C PHE A 55 11.20 23.33 7.89
N THR A 56 11.68 23.88 9.01
CA THR A 56 13.08 24.28 9.19
C THR A 56 13.98 23.17 9.73
N GLU A 57 13.44 22.26 10.53
CA GLU A 57 14.21 21.18 11.14
C GLU A 57 14.64 20.12 10.11
N HIS A 58 15.95 19.85 10.06
CA HIS A 58 16.54 18.96 9.06
C HIS A 58 16.01 17.51 9.18
N SER A 59 15.85 17.03 10.41
CA SER A 59 15.35 15.69 10.71
C SER A 59 13.91 15.49 10.23
N MET A 60 13.04 16.48 10.44
CA MET A 60 11.63 16.44 10.01
C MET A 60 11.50 16.45 8.48
N ASN A 61 12.28 17.28 7.79
CA ASN A 61 12.32 17.30 6.33
C ASN A 61 12.79 15.95 5.76
N LEU A 62 13.83 15.36 6.37
CA LEU A 62 14.32 14.03 5.98
C LEU A 62 13.25 12.95 6.17
N SER A 63 12.52 12.96 7.29
CA SER A 63 11.42 12.02 7.54
C SER A 63 10.32 12.13 6.48
N VAL A 64 9.89 13.35 6.13
CA VAL A 64 8.87 13.56 5.08
C VAL A 64 9.35 13.01 3.73
N ARG A 65 10.60 13.29 3.35
CA ARG A 65 11.17 12.75 2.10
C ARG A 65 11.21 11.22 2.11
N ASN A 66 11.65 10.62 3.20
CA ASN A 66 11.70 9.16 3.34
C ASN A 66 10.30 8.55 3.25
N THR A 67 9.30 9.13 3.91
CA THR A 67 7.90 8.67 3.82
C THR A 67 7.36 8.78 2.41
N LEU A 68 7.62 9.87 1.69
CA LEU A 68 7.18 10.04 0.30
C LEU A 68 7.87 9.05 -0.64
N VAL A 69 9.19 8.88 -0.52
CA VAL A 69 9.95 7.90 -1.31
C VAL A 69 9.43 6.49 -1.03
N TYR A 70 9.27 6.14 0.25
CA TYR A 70 8.71 4.86 0.67
C TYR A 70 7.31 4.61 0.09
N ALA A 71 6.39 5.57 0.22
CA ALA A 71 5.02 5.45 -0.27
C ALA A 71 4.98 5.30 -1.80
N PHE A 72 5.78 6.07 -2.53
CA PHE A 72 5.78 6.02 -3.99
C PHE A 72 6.42 4.73 -4.53
N VAL A 73 7.54 4.29 -3.95
CA VAL A 73 8.22 3.05 -4.33
C VAL A 73 7.33 1.85 -4.05
N THR A 74 6.79 1.73 -2.84
CA THR A 74 5.91 0.62 -2.47
C THR A 74 4.65 0.60 -3.32
N CYS A 75 4.01 1.74 -3.56
CA CYS A 75 2.85 1.85 -4.43
C CYS A 75 3.17 1.41 -5.87
N SER A 76 4.23 1.97 -6.47
CA SER A 76 4.58 1.69 -7.86
C SER A 76 4.93 0.22 -8.08
N VAL A 77 5.75 -0.36 -7.20
CA VAL A 77 6.15 -1.76 -7.30
C VAL A 77 4.96 -2.69 -7.05
N LYS A 78 4.13 -2.43 -6.03
CA LYS A 78 2.90 -3.21 -5.80
C LYS A 78 1.98 -3.15 -7.01
N LEU A 79 1.78 -1.98 -7.61
CA LEU A 79 0.93 -1.80 -8.79
C LEU A 79 1.42 -2.64 -9.98
N ILE A 80 2.72 -2.57 -10.28
CA ILE A 80 3.32 -3.29 -11.40
C ILE A 80 3.27 -4.80 -11.16
N LEU A 81 3.74 -5.27 -9.99
CA LEU A 81 3.77 -6.71 -9.68
C LEU A 81 2.37 -7.31 -9.65
N SER A 82 1.42 -6.64 -8.98
CA SER A 82 0.05 -7.14 -8.87
C SER A 82 -0.66 -7.21 -10.22
N PHE A 83 -0.39 -6.29 -11.15
CA PHE A 83 -0.93 -6.34 -12.50
C PHE A 83 -0.45 -7.58 -13.26
N PHE A 84 0.86 -7.86 -13.24
CA PHE A 84 1.41 -9.04 -13.90
C PHE A 84 0.92 -10.35 -13.28
N ILE A 85 0.88 -10.42 -11.94
CA ILE A 85 0.36 -11.59 -11.23
C ILE A 85 -1.13 -11.76 -11.54
N ALA A 86 -1.93 -10.68 -11.57
CA ALA A 86 -3.35 -10.75 -11.88
C ALA A 86 -3.61 -11.25 -13.31
N ILE A 87 -2.83 -10.80 -14.30
CA ILE A 87 -2.90 -11.34 -15.67
C ILE A 87 -2.60 -12.84 -15.66
N LEU A 88 -1.52 -13.27 -15.02
CA LEU A 88 -1.16 -14.68 -14.93
C LEU A 88 -2.30 -15.51 -14.31
N LEU A 89 -2.91 -15.02 -13.22
CA LEU A 89 -4.00 -15.69 -12.50
C LEU A 89 -5.38 -15.56 -13.14
N SER A 90 -5.52 -14.70 -14.14
CA SER A 90 -6.73 -14.57 -14.98
C SER A 90 -6.78 -15.64 -16.08
N SER A 91 -5.63 -16.20 -16.45
CA SER A 91 -5.52 -17.22 -17.49
C SER A 91 -6.08 -18.59 -17.04
N SER A 92 -6.23 -19.51 -17.99
CA SER A 92 -6.79 -20.87 -17.79
C SER A 92 -5.83 -21.84 -17.10
N LEU A 93 -5.02 -21.38 -16.15
CA LEU A 93 -4.11 -22.23 -15.37
C LEU A 93 -4.89 -23.17 -14.45
N LYS A 94 -4.55 -24.46 -14.47
CA LYS A 94 -5.11 -25.46 -13.55
C LYS A 94 -4.76 -25.17 -12.09
N THR A 95 -3.59 -24.56 -11.83
CA THR A 95 -3.06 -24.26 -10.49
C THR A 95 -3.49 -22.88 -9.94
N LYS A 96 -4.36 -22.14 -10.65
CA LYS A 96 -4.72 -20.75 -10.31
C LYS A 96 -5.22 -20.57 -8.87
N ASN A 97 -5.95 -21.54 -8.32
CA ASN A 97 -6.51 -21.44 -6.97
C ASN A 97 -5.42 -21.53 -5.90
N ILE A 98 -4.45 -22.43 -6.08
CA ILE A 98 -3.30 -22.57 -5.17
C ILE A 98 -2.44 -21.31 -5.24
N LEU A 99 -2.15 -20.82 -6.45
CA LEU A 99 -1.34 -19.61 -6.62
C LEU A 99 -2.02 -18.37 -6.01
N ARG A 100 -3.34 -18.23 -6.12
CA ARG A 100 -4.11 -17.18 -5.42
C ARG A 100 -3.93 -17.27 -3.91
N ALA A 101 -4.01 -18.48 -3.34
CA ALA A 101 -3.81 -18.68 -1.91
C ALA A 101 -2.38 -18.30 -1.46
N VAL A 102 -1.36 -18.73 -2.20
CA VAL A 102 0.05 -18.42 -1.91
C VAL A 102 0.32 -16.92 -1.99
N VAL A 103 -0.19 -16.23 -3.01
CA VAL A 103 -0.02 -14.78 -3.20
C VAL A 103 -0.77 -13.98 -2.14
N PHE A 104 -1.93 -14.48 -1.68
CA PHE A 104 -2.74 -13.78 -0.68
C PHE A 104 -2.32 -14.09 0.76
N PHE A 105 -1.70 -15.23 1.02
CA PHE A 105 -1.30 -15.66 2.37
C PHE A 105 -0.55 -14.59 3.18
N PRO A 106 0.45 -13.87 2.64
CA PRO A 106 1.17 -12.84 3.39
C PRO A 106 0.27 -11.74 3.97
N THR A 107 -0.83 -11.44 3.30
CA THR A 107 -1.76 -10.37 3.70
C THR A 107 -2.54 -10.71 4.97
N LEU A 108 -2.65 -12.00 5.29
CA LEU A 108 -3.35 -12.52 6.47
C LEU A 108 -2.48 -12.49 7.74
N VAL A 109 -1.17 -12.33 7.59
CA VAL A 109 -0.23 -12.35 8.72
C VAL A 109 -0.16 -10.97 9.37
N SER A 110 -0.08 -10.94 10.70
CA SER A 110 0.09 -9.71 11.48
C SER A 110 1.32 -8.92 11.02
N THR A 111 1.18 -7.61 10.83
CA THR A 111 2.28 -6.71 10.42
C THR A 111 3.48 -6.84 11.34
N ILE A 112 3.25 -6.92 12.65
CA ILE A 112 4.30 -7.00 13.67
C ILE A 112 5.06 -8.33 13.55
N ALA A 113 4.35 -9.44 13.39
CA ALA A 113 4.96 -10.76 13.24
C ALA A 113 5.82 -10.84 11.96
N VAL A 114 5.34 -10.24 10.86
CA VAL A 114 6.11 -10.10 9.62
C VAL A 114 7.37 -9.27 9.85
N GLY A 115 7.25 -8.11 10.51
CA GLY A 115 8.39 -7.23 10.81
C GLY A 115 9.48 -7.93 11.63
N ILE A 116 9.10 -8.61 12.71
CA ILE A 116 10.05 -9.37 13.55
C ILE A 116 10.72 -10.49 12.74
N THR A 117 9.93 -11.22 11.95
CA THR A 117 10.43 -12.33 11.12
C THR A 117 11.44 -11.83 10.08
N PHE A 118 11.09 -10.77 9.34
CA PHE A 118 11.98 -10.22 8.32
C PHE A 118 13.21 -9.53 8.92
N SER A 119 13.10 -8.90 10.09
CA SER A 119 14.25 -8.40 10.84
C SER A 119 15.23 -9.53 11.20
N ALA A 120 14.72 -10.67 11.66
CA ALA A 120 15.55 -11.86 11.93
C ALA A 120 16.16 -12.45 10.65
N LEU A 121 15.42 -12.53 9.54
CA LEU A 121 15.93 -13.01 8.25
C LEU A 121 17.00 -12.10 7.65
N MET A 122 16.90 -10.79 7.90
CA MET A 122 17.83 -9.75 7.46
C MET A 122 18.97 -9.49 8.46
N HIS A 123 19.09 -10.29 9.54
CA HIS A 123 20.12 -10.08 10.55
C HIS A 123 21.54 -10.18 9.93
N PRO A 124 22.45 -9.21 10.20
CA PRO A 124 23.72 -9.10 9.47
C PRO A 124 24.61 -10.35 9.60
N THR A 125 24.63 -11.01 10.77
CA THR A 125 25.49 -12.19 11.01
C THR A 125 24.81 -13.56 10.95
N LYS A 126 23.51 -13.64 11.27
CA LYS A 126 22.76 -14.90 11.42
C LYS A 126 21.52 -14.98 10.50
N GLY A 127 21.30 -13.96 9.68
CA GLY A 127 20.14 -13.87 8.81
C GLY A 127 20.26 -14.79 7.60
N LEU A 128 19.13 -15.41 7.24
CA LEU A 128 19.03 -16.29 6.07
C LEU A 128 19.49 -15.59 4.78
N PHE A 129 19.19 -14.30 4.61
CA PHE A 129 19.56 -13.58 3.39
C PHE A 129 21.07 -13.48 3.21
N ASN A 130 21.80 -13.18 4.29
CA ASN A 130 23.27 -13.16 4.24
C ASN A 130 23.89 -14.55 4.16
N MET A 131 23.24 -15.59 4.69
CA MET A 131 23.67 -16.98 4.47
C MET A 131 23.58 -17.37 2.99
N ILE A 132 22.49 -17.01 2.31
CA ILE A 132 22.31 -17.24 0.87
C ILE A 132 23.37 -16.46 0.08
N LEU A 133 23.59 -15.17 0.39
CA LEU A 133 24.64 -14.37 -0.27
C LEU A 133 26.03 -15.00 -0.12
N GLN A 134 26.39 -15.42 1.08
CA GLN A 134 27.67 -16.08 1.34
C GLN A 134 27.81 -17.40 0.59
N SER A 135 26.74 -18.19 0.46
CA SER A 135 26.76 -19.43 -0.33
C SER A 135 27.02 -19.19 -1.82
N LEU A 136 26.72 -17.98 -2.31
CA LEU A 136 27.01 -17.53 -3.68
C LEU A 136 28.36 -16.79 -3.79
N GLY A 137 29.16 -16.74 -2.71
CA GLY A 137 30.45 -16.07 -2.65
C GLY A 137 30.38 -14.54 -2.51
N MET A 138 29.23 -13.98 -2.15
CA MET A 138 29.04 -12.54 -1.97
C MET A 138 29.28 -12.11 -0.52
N THR A 139 29.66 -10.84 -0.32
CA THR A 139 29.86 -10.28 1.02
C THR A 139 28.55 -10.07 1.77
N PRO A 140 28.51 -10.29 3.10
CA PRO A 140 27.34 -9.99 3.91
C PRO A 140 26.94 -8.51 3.81
N VAL A 141 25.63 -8.25 3.78
CA VAL A 141 25.08 -6.89 3.69
C VAL A 141 24.36 -6.54 4.99
N ASP A 142 24.59 -5.34 5.50
CA ASP A 142 23.79 -4.80 6.59
C ASP A 142 22.52 -4.13 6.04
N TRP A 143 21.45 -4.92 5.94
CA TRP A 143 20.19 -4.54 5.29
C TRP A 143 19.43 -3.42 6.02
N LEU A 144 19.58 -3.34 7.35
CA LEU A 144 18.79 -2.47 8.22
C LEU A 144 19.64 -1.40 8.89
N GLY A 145 20.92 -1.64 9.16
CA GLY A 145 21.84 -0.63 9.69
C GLY A 145 22.42 0.30 8.62
N ASN A 146 22.44 -0.12 7.34
CA ASN A 146 22.88 0.76 6.26
C ASN A 146 21.77 1.76 5.87
N THR A 147 22.01 3.05 6.11
CA THR A 147 21.08 4.15 5.85
C THR A 147 20.59 4.24 4.39
N LYS A 148 21.36 3.72 3.43
CA LYS A 148 20.96 3.69 2.01
C LYS A 148 20.04 2.52 1.67
N LEU A 149 20.10 1.42 2.43
CA LEU A 149 19.37 0.18 2.16
C LEU A 149 18.15 0.00 3.07
N ALA A 150 18.20 0.50 4.31
CA ALA A 150 17.17 0.28 5.32
C ALA A 150 15.76 0.59 4.80
N LEU A 151 15.57 1.74 4.14
CA LEU A 151 14.28 2.14 3.56
C LEU A 151 13.79 1.12 2.52
N PHE A 152 14.68 0.65 1.63
CA PHE A 152 14.33 -0.31 0.59
C PHE A 152 14.11 -1.72 1.14
N SER A 153 14.83 -2.11 2.20
CA SER A 153 14.63 -3.38 2.90
C SER A 153 13.25 -3.46 3.56
N VAL A 154 12.81 -2.37 4.20
CA VAL A 154 11.46 -2.29 4.76
C VAL A 154 10.41 -2.20 3.66
N ALA A 155 10.67 -1.45 2.58
CA ALA A 155 9.78 -1.37 1.42
C ALA A 155 9.59 -2.73 0.74
N PHE A 156 10.65 -3.53 0.61
CA PHE A 156 10.59 -4.88 0.08
C PHE A 156 9.64 -5.77 0.89
N THR A 157 9.75 -5.73 2.22
CA THR A 157 8.88 -6.50 3.12
C THR A 157 7.42 -6.05 3.00
N ASP A 158 7.17 -4.75 2.90
CA ASP A 158 5.83 -4.19 2.68
C ASP A 158 5.24 -4.59 1.32
N ILE A 159 6.05 -4.57 0.25
CA ILE A 159 5.65 -5.01 -1.08
C ILE A 159 5.25 -6.49 -1.04
N TRP A 160 6.10 -7.35 -0.47
CA TRP A 160 5.80 -8.78 -0.33
C TRP A 160 4.50 -9.03 0.42
N LYS A 161 4.29 -8.32 1.54
CA LYS A 161 3.06 -8.44 2.34
C LYS A 161 1.83 -7.91 1.59
N GLY A 162 1.96 -6.76 0.91
CA GLY A 162 0.84 -6.00 0.36
C GLY A 162 0.43 -6.36 -1.07
N VAL A 163 1.29 -7.04 -1.84
CA VAL A 163 1.02 -7.37 -3.25
C VAL A 163 -0.22 -8.25 -3.43
N GLY A 164 -0.56 -9.07 -2.44
CA GLY A 164 -1.71 -9.96 -2.49
C GLY A 164 -3.05 -9.23 -2.63
N ILE A 165 -3.29 -8.19 -1.81
CA ILE A 165 -4.53 -7.40 -1.88
C ILE A 165 -4.62 -6.69 -3.23
N ALA A 166 -3.53 -6.06 -3.68
CA ALA A 166 -3.50 -5.37 -4.97
C ALA A 166 -3.78 -6.35 -6.13
N THR A 167 -3.26 -7.57 -6.05
CA THR A 167 -3.48 -8.63 -7.05
C THR A 167 -4.96 -9.02 -7.11
N VAL A 168 -5.63 -9.18 -5.97
CA VAL A 168 -7.06 -9.52 -5.91
C VAL A 168 -7.93 -8.40 -6.50
N ILE A 169 -7.60 -7.14 -6.22
CA ILE A 169 -8.32 -5.99 -6.78
C ILE A 169 -8.15 -5.95 -8.31
N PHE A 170 -6.92 -6.09 -8.82
CA PHE A 170 -6.70 -6.15 -10.27
C PHE A 170 -7.38 -7.35 -10.91
N LEU A 171 -7.28 -8.53 -10.31
CA LEU A 171 -7.89 -9.75 -10.82
C LEU A 171 -9.41 -9.61 -10.95
N SER A 172 -10.05 -9.02 -9.94
CA SER A 172 -11.49 -8.73 -9.96
C SER A 172 -11.84 -7.72 -11.05
N GLY A 173 -11.02 -6.67 -11.19
CA GLY A 173 -11.17 -5.67 -12.26
C GLY A 173 -11.05 -6.28 -13.66
N ILE A 174 -10.06 -7.14 -13.89
CA ILE A 174 -9.86 -7.83 -15.18
C ILE A 174 -11.01 -8.80 -15.46
N GLN A 175 -11.49 -9.53 -14.46
CA GLN A 175 -12.61 -10.48 -14.63
C GLN A 175 -13.96 -9.78 -14.88
N SER A 176 -14.10 -8.51 -14.53
CA SER A 176 -15.30 -7.72 -14.81
C SER A 176 -15.43 -7.27 -16.27
N ILE A 177 -14.36 -7.38 -17.06
CA ILE A 177 -14.36 -7.01 -18.48
C ILE A 177 -15.12 -8.07 -19.27
N SER A 178 -16.09 -7.65 -20.10
CA SER A 178 -16.84 -8.60 -20.95
C SER A 178 -15.91 -9.35 -21.89
N ARG A 179 -16.19 -10.65 -22.09
CA ARG A 179 -15.43 -11.50 -23.02
C ARG A 179 -15.59 -11.04 -24.47
N ASP A 180 -16.68 -10.39 -24.81
CA ASP A 180 -16.98 -9.89 -26.15
C ASP A 180 -15.86 -8.99 -26.69
N TYR A 181 -15.25 -8.15 -25.84
CA TYR A 181 -14.11 -7.30 -26.23
C TYR A 181 -12.90 -8.14 -26.66
N TYR A 182 -12.61 -9.22 -25.94
CA TYR A 182 -11.48 -10.08 -26.24
C TYR A 182 -11.74 -10.95 -27.48
N GLU A 183 -12.97 -11.40 -27.69
CA GLU A 183 -13.37 -12.18 -28.86
C GLU A 183 -13.38 -11.34 -30.13
N ALA A 184 -13.97 -10.13 -30.08
CA ALA A 184 -13.93 -9.18 -31.19
C ALA A 184 -12.49 -8.85 -31.61
N ALA A 185 -11.60 -8.62 -30.64
CA ALA A 185 -10.20 -8.35 -30.93
C ALA A 185 -9.47 -9.55 -31.58
N VAL A 186 -9.85 -10.78 -31.25
CA VAL A 186 -9.30 -11.98 -31.92
C VAL A 186 -9.78 -12.07 -33.36
N ILE A 187 -11.04 -11.71 -33.63
CA ILE A 187 -11.60 -11.65 -34.99
C ILE A 187 -10.85 -10.58 -35.82
N ASP A 188 -10.53 -9.44 -35.22
CA ASP A 188 -9.74 -8.36 -35.83
C ASP A 188 -8.23 -8.68 -35.96
N GLY A 189 -7.79 -9.89 -35.56
CA GLY A 189 -6.39 -10.33 -35.67
C GLY A 189 -5.45 -9.76 -34.60
N ALA A 190 -5.97 -9.23 -33.50
CA ALA A 190 -5.15 -8.68 -32.43
C ALA A 190 -4.37 -9.76 -31.67
N ASN A 191 -3.06 -9.55 -31.54
CA ASN A 191 -2.18 -10.45 -30.79
C ASN A 191 -2.37 -10.32 -29.25
N TYR A 192 -1.73 -11.20 -28.48
CA TYR A 192 -1.88 -11.22 -27.01
C TYR A 192 -1.44 -9.92 -26.32
N VAL A 193 -0.33 -9.32 -26.76
CA VAL A 193 0.19 -8.07 -26.20
C VAL A 193 -0.74 -6.90 -26.52
N GLN A 194 -1.27 -6.85 -27.74
CA GLN A 194 -2.26 -5.85 -28.15
C GLN A 194 -3.51 -5.93 -27.28
N ARG A 195 -4.05 -7.13 -27.03
CA ARG A 195 -5.19 -7.30 -26.12
C ARG A 195 -4.88 -6.80 -24.70
N ILE A 196 -3.68 -7.04 -24.18
CA ILE A 196 -3.28 -6.50 -22.87
C ILE A 196 -3.23 -4.97 -22.90
N CYS A 197 -2.49 -4.39 -23.84
CA CYS A 197 -2.24 -2.95 -23.88
C CYS A 197 -3.48 -2.12 -24.25
N PHE A 198 -4.34 -2.62 -25.14
CA PHE A 198 -5.48 -1.87 -25.66
C PHE A 198 -6.82 -2.23 -25.01
N ILE A 199 -6.96 -3.38 -24.36
CA ILE A 199 -8.22 -3.80 -23.71
C ILE A 199 -8.02 -3.89 -22.20
N THR A 200 -7.10 -4.75 -21.74
CA THR A 200 -6.94 -5.03 -20.31
C THR A 200 -6.46 -3.80 -19.54
N VAL A 201 -5.41 -3.11 -19.99
CA VAL A 201 -4.85 -1.93 -19.30
C VAL A 201 -5.84 -0.75 -19.23
N PRO A 202 -6.56 -0.38 -20.31
CA PRO A 202 -7.50 0.74 -20.27
C PRO A 202 -8.76 0.41 -19.48
N LEU A 203 -9.34 -0.79 -19.65
CA LEU A 203 -10.60 -1.17 -19.00
C LEU A 203 -10.41 -1.55 -17.52
N SER A 204 -9.20 -1.93 -17.09
CA SER A 204 -8.85 -2.12 -15.66
C SER A 204 -8.52 -0.81 -14.92
N LYS A 205 -8.67 0.36 -15.55
CA LYS A 205 -8.40 1.68 -14.94
C LYS A 205 -9.11 1.91 -13.58
N PRO A 206 -10.37 1.49 -13.35
CA PRO A 206 -11.00 1.64 -12.04
C PRO A 206 -10.29 0.85 -10.93
N ALA A 207 -9.86 -0.38 -11.23
CA ALA A 207 -9.09 -1.20 -10.30
C ALA A 207 -7.70 -0.59 -10.05
N ARG A 208 -7.01 -0.14 -11.10
CA ARG A 208 -5.72 0.56 -11.01
C ARG A 208 -5.80 1.78 -10.08
N ASN A 209 -6.80 2.63 -10.28
CA ASN A 209 -6.97 3.84 -9.48
C ASN A 209 -7.24 3.51 -8.01
N SER A 210 -8.06 2.49 -7.75
CA SER A 210 -8.33 2.02 -6.38
C SER A 210 -7.06 1.55 -5.69
N ILE A 211 -6.21 0.77 -6.38
CA ILE A 211 -4.94 0.30 -5.85
C ILE A 211 -3.98 1.46 -5.57
N ILE A 212 -3.85 2.42 -6.49
CA ILE A 212 -2.99 3.60 -6.30
C ILE A 212 -3.39 4.36 -5.04
N ILE A 213 -4.69 4.64 -4.86
CA ILE A 213 -5.18 5.39 -3.69
C ILE A 213 -4.90 4.61 -2.41
N LEU A 214 -5.29 3.33 -2.35
CA LEU A 214 -5.11 2.50 -1.15
C LEU A 214 -3.63 2.29 -0.81
N ALA A 215 -2.78 2.05 -1.81
CA ALA A 215 -1.36 1.82 -1.60
C ALA A 215 -0.62 3.09 -1.17
N LEU A 216 -0.96 4.25 -1.73
CA LEU A 216 -0.40 5.53 -1.29
C LEU A 216 -0.82 5.87 0.14
N ILE A 217 -2.11 5.73 0.48
CA ILE A 217 -2.59 5.95 1.86
C ILE A 217 -1.85 5.01 2.83
N GLY A 218 -1.74 3.73 2.47
CA GLY A 218 -1.02 2.74 3.28
C GLY A 218 0.46 3.07 3.46
N GLY A 219 1.14 3.47 2.39
CA GLY A 219 2.55 3.85 2.42
C GLY A 219 2.82 5.10 3.25
N LEU A 220 1.95 6.12 3.15
CA LEU A 220 2.08 7.37 3.91
C LEU A 220 1.79 7.19 5.41
N LYS A 221 0.94 6.23 5.77
CA LYS A 221 0.56 5.91 7.16
C LYS A 221 1.41 4.76 7.76
N SER A 222 2.35 4.18 7.01
CA SER A 222 3.10 3.01 7.47
C SER A 222 3.95 3.35 8.69
N PHE A 223 3.67 2.70 9.82
CA PHE A 223 4.41 2.87 11.08
C PHE A 223 4.82 1.52 11.65
N ASP A 224 3.85 0.62 11.85
CA ASP A 224 4.06 -0.66 12.55
C ASP A 224 5.20 -1.49 11.94
N LEU A 225 5.28 -1.57 10.62
CA LEU A 225 6.31 -2.36 9.94
C LEU A 225 7.70 -1.71 10.07
N ILE A 226 7.78 -0.39 9.96
CA ILE A 226 9.04 0.35 10.06
C ILE A 226 9.58 0.19 11.47
N TRP A 227 8.77 0.50 12.48
CA TRP A 227 9.13 0.41 13.90
C TRP A 227 9.52 -1.00 14.36
N THR A 228 8.92 -2.04 13.78
CA THR A 228 9.22 -3.42 14.17
C THR A 228 10.47 -3.98 13.50
N MET A 229 10.87 -3.43 12.36
CA MET A 229 12.05 -3.88 11.63
C MET A 229 13.32 -3.11 12.02
N THR A 230 13.20 -1.81 12.31
CA THR A 230 14.32 -0.90 12.60
C THR A 230 14.29 -0.43 14.04
#